data_AF-A0A6P1HX15-F1
#
_entry.id   AF-A0A6P1HX15-F1
#
_cell.length_a   1.000
_cell.length_b   1.000
_cell.length_c   1.000
_cell.angle_alpha   90.00
_cell.angle_beta   90.00
_cell.angle_gamma   90.00
#
_symmetry.space_group_name_H-M   'P 1'
#
loop_
_entity.id
_entity.type
_entity.pdbx_description
1 polymer ?
#
loop_
_entity_poly.entity_id
_entity_poly.type
_entity_poly.pdbx_seq_one_letter_code
_entity_poly.pdbx_strand_id
1 'polypeptide(L)' 'MERASAKHGPRQDDEMKHETEGMIRGNKPTRAEEWRDPEPPADDDPDVVGWRGMD' A
#
# COMPACT_ATOMS: atom_id res chain seq x y z
N MET A 1 -7.47 -8.48 -33.26
CA MET A 1 -7.00 -7.80 -32.04
C MET A 1 -7.59 -8.54 -30.86
N GLU A 2 -6.77 -9.28 -30.10
CA GLU A 2 -7.24 -9.96 -28.88
C GLU A 2 -7.39 -8.93 -27.76
N ARG A 3 -8.47 -9.02 -26.98
CA ARG A 3 -8.69 -8.12 -25.83
C ARG A 3 -7.98 -8.68 -24.61
N ALA A 4 -7.27 -7.83 -23.88
CA ALA A 4 -6.47 -8.19 -22.69
C ALA A 4 -7.27 -8.83 -21.54
N SER A 5 -8.61 -8.80 -21.59
CA SER A 5 -9.52 -9.41 -20.61
C SER A 5 -9.79 -10.91 -20.86
N ALA A 6 -9.23 -11.53 -21.92
CA ALA A 6 -9.45 -12.96 -22.22
C ALA A 6 -8.95 -13.95 -21.15
N LYS A 7 -8.24 -13.50 -20.11
CA LYS A 7 -7.74 -14.34 -19.02
C LYS A 7 -8.81 -14.71 -17.98
N HIS A 8 -9.81 -13.86 -17.78
CA HIS A 8 -10.81 -14.01 -16.72
C HIS A 8 -12.22 -13.74 -17.25
N GLY A 9 -13.23 -14.28 -16.55
CA GLY A 9 -14.62 -14.02 -16.91
C GLY A 9 -15.10 -12.65 -16.40
N PRO A 10 -16.15 -12.04 -16.99
CA PRO A 10 -16.62 -10.70 -16.63
C PRO A 10 -16.91 -10.52 -15.14
N ARG A 11 -17.47 -11.54 -14.50
CA ARG A 11 -17.82 -11.50 -13.08
C ARG A 11 -16.59 -11.51 -12.15
N GLN A 12 -15.50 -12.17 -12.56
CA GLN A 12 -14.25 -12.18 -11.81
C GLN A 12 -13.49 -10.87 -12.03
N ASP A 13 -13.55 -10.30 -13.24
CA ASP A 13 -12.97 -8.99 -13.53
C ASP A 13 -13.64 -7.86 -12.73
N ASP A 14 -14.97 -7.89 -12.59
CA ASP A 14 -15.70 -6.89 -11.79
C ASP A 14 -15.35 -6.96 -10.29
N GLU A 15 -15.16 -8.18 -9.77
CA GLU A 15 -14.75 -8.40 -8.37
C GLU A 15 -13.33 -7.87 -8.13
N MET A 16 -12.38 -8.24 -8.99
CA MET A 16 -10.99 -7.77 -8.91
C MET A 16 -10.87 -6.25 -9.08
N LYS A 17 -11.71 -5.65 -9.93
CA LYS A 17 -11.77 -4.19 -10.07
C LYS A 17 -12.24 -3.55 -8.77
N HIS A 18 -13.27 -4.08 -8.14
CA HIS A 18 -13.83 -3.51 -6.92
C HIS A 18 -12.85 -3.58 -5.73
N GLU A 19 -12.03 -4.64 -5.68
CA GLU A 19 -10.96 -4.78 -4.66
C GLU A 19 -9.83 -3.76 -4.85
N THR A 20 -9.46 -3.47 -6.09
CA THR A 20 -8.32 -2.60 -6.40
C THR A 20 -8.68 -1.13 -6.57
N GLU A 21 -9.94 -0.83 -6.84
CA GLU A 21 -10.43 0.53 -7.09
C GLU A 21 -10.17 1.49 -5.92
N GLY A 22 -10.30 1.01 -4.68
CA GLY A 22 -10.02 1.82 -3.48
C GLY A 22 -8.56 2.22 -3.34
N MET A 23 -7.64 1.36 -3.78
CA MET A 23 -6.19 1.60 -3.71
C MET A 23 -5.70 2.45 -4.87
N ILE A 24 -6.14 2.16 -6.09
CA ILE A 24 -5.72 2.90 -7.30
C ILE A 24 -6.24 4.33 -7.27
N ARG A 25 -7.45 4.53 -6.74
CA ARG A 25 -7.99 5.88 -6.54
C ARG A 25 -7.38 6.59 -5.32
N GLY A 26 -6.66 5.88 -4.45
CA GLY A 26 -6.04 6.40 -3.23
C GLY A 26 -4.58 6.83 -3.44
N ASN A 27 -4.32 8.14 -3.34
CA ASN A 27 -2.98 8.73 -3.49
C ASN A 27 -2.07 8.60 -2.23
N LYS A 28 -2.48 7.77 -1.26
CA LYS A 28 -1.88 7.58 0.08
C LYS A 28 -2.53 6.37 0.76
N PRO A 29 -1.97 5.80 1.84
CA PRO A 29 -2.63 4.77 2.64
C PRO A 29 -4.10 5.14 2.86
N THR A 30 -5.01 4.30 2.38
CA THR A 30 -6.44 4.63 2.23
C THR A 30 -7.17 4.79 3.57
N ARG A 31 -6.46 4.60 4.69
CA ARG A 31 -6.97 4.59 6.06
C ARG A 31 -6.11 5.40 7.05
N ALA A 32 -4.94 5.91 6.66
CA ALA A 32 -4.02 6.57 7.59
C ALA A 32 -4.17 8.09 7.55
N GLU A 33 -4.13 8.72 8.72
CA GLU A 33 -4.07 10.17 8.81
C GLU A 33 -2.62 10.60 8.56
N GLU A 34 -2.41 11.53 7.62
CA GLU A 34 -1.06 11.95 7.17
C GLU A 34 -0.17 12.47 8.31
N TRP A 35 -0.75 13.16 9.30
CA TRP A 35 -0.04 13.61 10.50
C TRP A 35 0.33 12.47 11.46
N ARG A 36 -0.22 11.28 11.23
CA ARG A 36 0.19 10.00 11.85
C ARG A 36 1.02 9.15 10.92
N ASP A 37 1.23 9.57 9.67
CA ASP A 37 2.15 8.92 8.78
C ASP A 37 3.56 9.34 9.23
N PRO A 38 4.41 8.40 9.64
CA PRO A 38 5.76 8.74 10.04
C PRO A 38 6.51 9.26 8.82
N GLU A 39 7.23 10.37 8.98
CA GLU A 39 8.17 10.81 7.96
C GLU A 39 9.21 9.71 7.70
N PRO A 40 9.68 9.57 6.45
CA PRO A 40 10.74 8.61 6.14
C PRO A 40 12.04 9.01 6.86
N PRO A 41 12.89 8.03 7.23
CA PRO A 41 14.17 8.31 7.86
C PRO A 41 15.07 9.15 6.94
N ALA A 42 15.78 10.10 7.53
CA ALA A 42 16.79 10.88 6.84
C ALA A 42 18.06 10.05 6.63
N ASP A 43 18.87 10.41 5.62
CA ASP A 43 20.11 9.70 5.28
C ASP A 43 21.16 9.71 6.42
N ASP A 44 21.10 10.71 7.30
CA ASP A 44 22.01 10.89 8.43
C ASP A 44 21.45 10.38 9.78
N ASP A 45 20.27 9.75 9.78
CA ASP A 45 19.67 9.21 10.99
C ASP A 45 20.54 8.04 11.53
N PRO A 46 20.82 8.00 12.84
CA PRO A 46 21.65 6.95 13.42
C PRO A 46 20.94 5.59 13.36
N ASP A 47 21.70 4.53 13.07
CA ASP A 47 21.20 3.16 13.14
C ASP A 47 20.70 2.84 14.56
N VAL A 48 19.38 2.75 14.73
CA VAL A 48 18.75 2.44 16.02
C VAL A 48 18.91 0.94 16.34
N VAL A 49 19.99 0.58 17.04
CA VAL A 49 20.18 -0.76 17.64
C VAL A 49 19.33 -0.87 18.92
N GLY A 50 18.30 -1.71 18.88
CA GLY A 50 17.18 -1.69 19.82
C GLY A 50 17.43 -2.17 21.25
N TRP A 51 16.66 -1.60 22.17
CA TRP A 51 15.89 -2.29 23.24
C TRP A 51 16.46 -3.62 23.77
N ARG A 52 17.65 -3.63 24.36
CA ARG A 52 18.05 -4.76 25.23
C ARG A 52 19.05 -4.33 26.31
N GLY A 53 18.56 -4.07 27.52
CA GLY A 53 19.43 -4.01 28.71
C GLY A 53 19.12 -2.95 29.76
N MET A 54 17.86 -2.77 30.17
CA MET A 54 17.52 -2.06 31.42
C MET A 54 16.37 -2.79 32.13
N ASP A 55 16.68 -3.97 32.68
CA ASP A 55 16.40 -4.40 34.06
C ASP A 55 17.32 -5.60 34.38
#